data_AF-A0A8R2R8B0-F1
#
_entry.id   AF-A0A8R2R8B0-F1
#
_cell.length_a   1.000
_cell.length_b   1.000
_cell.length_c   1.000
_cell.angle_alpha   90.00
_cell.angle_beta   90.00
_cell.angle_gamma   90.00
#
_symmetry.space_group_name_H-M   'P 1'
#
loop_
_entity.id
_entity.type
_entity.pdbx_description
1 polymer ?
#
loop_
_entity_poly.entity_id
_entity_poly.type
_entity_poly.pdbx_seq_one_letter_code
_entity_poly.pdbx_strand_id
1 'polypeptide(L)'
;MRESVAAQIPGKRLQTADYLKGIGQFPVLSIATLVTVGVIDNINVELQFHIVADYEMTTDILVGMNLINNTNLTMTITSGGTRLARQPHVNQVQCINPIFDKLDCDLTNEEDIAKLRTLLNKYQHLFIRGYPTTRVKTGELEIRLKNPNKYVERRPYRLSPIERERVRAIVKELMEHGIVRESKSPYSSPIILVKKKNGDDRIIIN
;
A
#
# COMPACT_ATOMS: atom_id res chain seq x y z
N MET A 1 -14.95 14.19 -16.89
CA MET A 1 -14.79 15.54 -17.46
C MET A 1 -16.10 15.95 -18.09
N ARG A 2 -16.48 17.22 -17.99
CA ARG A 2 -17.69 17.75 -18.64
C ARG A 2 -17.59 17.69 -20.18
N GLU A 3 -18.73 17.57 -20.83
CA GLU A 3 -18.81 17.51 -22.29
C GLU A 3 -18.38 18.83 -22.95
N SER A 4 -18.81 19.97 -22.40
CA SER A 4 -18.42 21.30 -22.88
C SER A 4 -16.91 21.52 -22.84
N VAL A 5 -16.24 21.02 -21.80
CA VAL A 5 -14.78 21.09 -21.64
C VAL A 5 -14.10 20.11 -22.59
N ALA A 6 -14.62 18.90 -22.72
CA ALA A 6 -14.10 17.89 -23.63
C ALA A 6 -14.16 18.32 -25.10
N ALA A 7 -15.09 19.20 -25.48
CA ALA A 7 -15.20 19.77 -26.82
C ALA A 7 -14.02 20.69 -27.19
N GLN A 8 -13.34 21.25 -26.19
CA GLN A 8 -12.26 22.22 -26.37
C GLN A 8 -10.87 21.57 -26.34
N ILE A 9 -10.77 20.29 -25.96
CA ILE A 9 -9.49 19.59 -25.79
C ILE A 9 -9.25 18.66 -26.99
N PRO A 10 -8.08 18.76 -27.66
CA PRO A 10 -7.72 17.85 -28.73
C PRO A 10 -7.43 16.44 -28.18
N GLY A 11 -7.87 15.41 -28.90
CA GLY A 11 -7.64 14.02 -28.52
C GLY A 11 -8.50 13.05 -29.32
N LYS A 12 -8.25 11.74 -29.13
CA LYS A 12 -9.03 10.69 -29.77
C LYS A 12 -10.27 10.40 -28.94
N ARG A 13 -11.45 10.63 -29.53
CA ARG A 13 -12.74 10.25 -28.92
C ARG A 13 -13.08 8.81 -29.26
N LEU A 14 -13.39 8.02 -28.24
CA LEU A 14 -13.87 6.65 -28.35
C LEU A 14 -15.32 6.63 -27.84
N GLN A 15 -16.24 6.12 -28.64
CA GLN A 15 -17.63 5.91 -28.22
C GLN A 15 -17.70 4.63 -27.38
N THR A 16 -17.34 4.75 -26.11
CA THR A 16 -17.53 3.70 -25.09
C THR A 16 -18.52 4.23 -24.05
N ALA A 17 -19.63 3.51 -23.87
CA ALA A 17 -20.61 3.79 -22.83
C ALA A 17 -20.25 2.96 -21.60
N ASP A 18 -19.75 3.63 -20.56
CA ASP A 18 -19.33 3.00 -19.31
C ASP A 18 -20.06 3.64 -18.12
N TYR A 19 -20.29 2.89 -17.05
CA TYR A 19 -20.84 3.44 -15.82
C TYR A 19 -19.74 3.68 -14.79
N LEU A 20 -19.58 4.94 -14.40
CA LEU A 20 -18.67 5.34 -13.33
C LEU A 20 -19.41 5.25 -11.99
N LYS A 21 -18.77 4.67 -10.98
CA LYS A 21 -19.32 4.61 -9.62
C LYS A 21 -18.37 5.29 -8.65
N GLY A 22 -18.89 6.25 -7.90
CA GLY A 22 -18.16 6.93 -6.82
C GLY A 22 -18.35 6.25 -5.46
N ILE A 23 -17.92 6.95 -4.40
CA ILE A 23 -18.05 6.48 -3.01
C ILE A 23 -19.52 6.22 -2.62
N GLY A 24 -20.45 7.01 -3.17
CA GLY A 24 -21.89 6.85 -2.93
C GLY A 24 -22.54 5.70 -3.69
N GLN A 25 -21.80 4.94 -4.50
CA GLN A 25 -22.31 3.85 -5.37
C GLN A 25 -23.38 4.26 -6.39
N PHE A 26 -23.69 5.55 -6.49
CA PHE A 26 -24.55 6.09 -7.54
C PHE A 26 -23.83 6.00 -8.90
N PRO A 27 -24.43 5.33 -9.89
CA PRO A 27 -23.84 5.21 -11.21
C PRO A 27 -24.02 6.52 -11.99
N VAL A 28 -22.93 7.01 -12.59
CA VAL A 28 -22.93 8.13 -13.53
C VAL A 28 -22.55 7.58 -14.90
N LEU A 29 -23.32 7.93 -15.92
CA LEU A 29 -23.07 7.47 -17.29
C LEU A 29 -21.92 8.26 -17.92
N SER A 30 -20.88 7.55 -18.34
CA SER A 30 -19.85 8.06 -19.25
C SER A 30 -20.37 7.95 -20.67
N ILE A 31 -20.59 9.10 -21.32
CA ILE A 31 -21.10 9.22 -22.69
C ILE A 31 -20.05 8.77 -23.71
N ALA A 32 -18.78 9.11 -23.45
CA ALA A 32 -17.66 8.76 -24.31
C ALA A 32 -16.33 8.83 -23.53
N THR A 33 -15.26 8.34 -24.14
CA THR A 33 -13.91 8.41 -23.58
C THR A 33 -13.03 9.26 -24.49
N LEU A 34 -12.29 10.22 -23.93
CA LEU A 34 -11.30 11.04 -24.63
C LEU A 34 -9.89 10.62 -24.19
N VAL A 35 -9.05 10.20 -25.13
CA VAL A 35 -7.63 9.92 -24.89
C VAL A 35 -6.80 11.07 -25.46
N THR A 36 -5.96 11.68 -24.63
CA THR A 36 -5.08 12.80 -25.01
C THR A 36 -3.73 12.70 -24.30
N VAL A 37 -2.70 13.34 -24.82
CA VAL A 37 -1.38 13.39 -24.19
C VAL A 37 -1.20 14.79 -23.61
N GLY A 38 -1.06 14.88 -22.29
CA GLY A 38 -0.82 16.14 -21.56
C GLY A 38 0.61 16.23 -21.06
N VAL A 39 1.12 17.46 -20.89
CA VAL A 39 2.41 17.72 -20.24
C VAL A 39 2.15 18.16 -18.81
N ILE A 40 2.63 17.38 -17.84
CA ILE A 40 2.60 17.73 -16.40
C ILE A 40 4.04 17.76 -15.93
N ASP A 41 4.52 18.92 -15.47
CA ASP A 41 5.90 19.11 -14.97
C ASP A 41 6.99 18.53 -15.90
N ASN A 42 6.90 18.84 -17.21
CA ASN A 42 7.79 18.36 -18.28
C ASN A 42 7.74 16.84 -18.56
N ILE A 43 6.71 16.15 -18.11
CA ILE A 43 6.48 14.72 -18.40
C ILE A 43 5.27 14.60 -19.31
N ASN A 44 5.45 13.93 -20.46
CA ASN A 44 4.35 13.53 -21.32
C ASN A 44 3.58 12.38 -20.66
N VAL A 45 2.31 12.61 -20.37
CA VAL A 45 1.42 11.64 -19.75
C VAL A 45 0.24 11.42 -20.67
N GLU A 46 -0.01 10.16 -21.04
CA GLU A 46 -1.24 9.77 -21.71
C GLU A 46 -2.38 9.77 -20.68
N LEU A 47 -3.39 10.60 -20.94
CA LEU A 47 -4.54 10.84 -20.09
C LEU A 47 -5.79 10.31 -20.77
N GLN A 48 -6.50 9.43 -20.08
CA GLN A 48 -7.82 8.96 -20.47
C GLN A 48 -8.89 9.64 -19.61
N PHE A 49 -9.75 10.42 -20.25
CA PHE A 49 -10.87 11.09 -19.61
C PHE A 49 -12.19 10.42 -19.98
N HIS A 50 -13.00 10.10 -18.98
CA HIS A 50 -14.41 9.76 -19.19
C HIS A 50 -15.24 11.04 -19.27
N ILE A 51 -16.06 11.17 -20.30
CA ILE A 51 -16.91 12.34 -20.57
C ILE A 51 -18.30 12.08 -19.99
N VAL A 52 -18.78 13.01 -19.17
CA VAL A 52 -20.12 12.98 -18.55
C VAL A 52 -20.89 14.22 -18.96
N ALA A 53 -22.22 14.15 -18.92
CA ALA A 53 -23.06 15.30 -19.22
C ALA A 53 -22.76 16.48 -18.28
N ASP A 54 -22.91 17.71 -18.78
CA ASP A 54 -22.54 18.92 -18.04
C ASP A 54 -23.32 19.12 -16.72
N TYR A 55 -24.52 18.54 -16.61
CA TYR A 55 -25.34 18.60 -15.40
C TYR A 55 -24.97 17.55 -14.34
N GLU A 56 -24.19 16.51 -14.69
CA GLU A 56 -23.75 15.46 -13.77
C GLU A 56 -22.60 15.91 -12.86
N MET A 57 -21.92 17.01 -13.21
CA MET A 57 -20.74 17.47 -12.50
C MET A 57 -20.67 19.00 -12.50
N THR A 58 -20.38 19.60 -11.34
CA THR A 58 -20.25 21.06 -11.22
C THR A 58 -18.87 21.59 -11.60
N THR A 59 -17.83 20.76 -11.47
CA THR A 59 -16.45 21.09 -11.85
C THR A 59 -16.16 20.72 -13.30
N ASP A 60 -15.11 21.29 -13.90
CA ASP A 60 -14.68 20.97 -15.27
C ASP A 60 -14.11 19.56 -15.41
N ILE A 61 -13.18 19.23 -14.50
CA ILE A 61 -12.44 17.98 -14.48
C ILE A 61 -12.43 17.48 -13.04
N LEU A 62 -12.82 16.22 -12.87
CA LEU A 62 -12.64 15.47 -11.64
C LEU A 62 -11.55 14.44 -11.87
N VAL A 63 -10.50 14.52 -11.07
CA VAL A 63 -9.42 13.53 -11.05
C VAL A 63 -9.77 12.49 -9.99
N GLY A 64 -9.99 11.25 -10.42
CA GLY A 64 -10.27 10.14 -9.51
C GLY A 64 -9.02 9.66 -8.77
N MET A 65 -9.22 8.88 -7.71
CA MET A 65 -8.13 8.24 -6.96
C MET A 65 -7.41 7.14 -7.76
N ASN A 66 -8.00 6.69 -8.88
CA ASN A 66 -7.36 5.75 -9.81
C ASN A 66 -6.03 6.29 -10.36
N LEU A 67 -5.89 7.62 -10.49
CA LEU A 67 -4.63 8.24 -10.89
C LEU A 67 -3.50 7.98 -9.88
N ILE A 68 -3.83 7.79 -8.59
CA ILE A 68 -2.87 7.52 -7.51
C ILE A 68 -2.55 6.03 -7.41
N ASN A 69 -3.52 5.15 -7.68
CA ASN A 69 -3.38 3.71 -7.42
C ASN A 69 -2.52 2.97 -8.44
N ASN A 70 -2.42 3.46 -9.69
CA ASN A 70 -1.79 2.72 -10.80
C ASN A 70 -0.59 3.44 -11.45
N THR A 71 -0.12 4.54 -10.87
CA THR A 71 0.99 5.30 -11.44
C THR A 71 2.13 5.40 -10.45
N ASN A 72 3.36 5.53 -10.96
CA ASN A 72 4.55 5.85 -10.18
C ASN A 72 4.47 7.30 -9.66
N LEU A 73 3.33 7.76 -9.15
CA LEU A 73 3.07 9.14 -8.70
C LEU A 73 2.60 9.14 -7.22
N THR A 74 3.06 10.13 -6.47
CA THR A 74 2.63 10.49 -5.12
C THR A 74 1.93 11.84 -5.19
N MET A 75 0.76 11.94 -4.55
CA MET A 75 0.05 13.20 -4.36
C MET A 75 0.32 13.72 -2.94
N THR A 76 0.98 14.87 -2.83
CA THR A 76 1.23 15.55 -1.56
C THR A 76 0.32 16.77 -1.46
N ILE A 77 -0.61 16.76 -0.50
CA ILE A 77 -1.52 17.87 -0.22
C ILE A 77 -0.90 18.72 0.90
N THR A 78 -0.56 19.97 0.61
CA THR A 78 -0.04 20.95 1.58
C THR A 78 -0.98 22.15 1.69
N SER A 79 -0.75 23.03 2.66
CA SER A 79 -1.49 24.29 2.79
C SER A 79 -1.36 25.22 1.57
N GLY A 80 -0.32 25.04 0.75
CA GLY A 80 -0.08 25.79 -0.49
C GLY A 80 -0.64 25.13 -1.75
N GLY A 81 -1.37 24.02 -1.63
CA GLY A 81 -2.00 23.32 -2.76
C GLY A 81 -1.62 21.84 -2.84
N THR A 82 -1.98 21.23 -3.96
CA THR A 82 -1.71 19.81 -4.23
C THR A 82 -0.55 19.68 -5.20
N ARG A 83 0.45 18.86 -4.87
CA ARG A 83 1.57 18.52 -5.75
C ARG A 83 1.52 17.05 -6.13
N LEU A 84 1.65 16.75 -7.41
CA LEU A 84 1.86 15.40 -7.92
C LEU A 84 3.35 15.27 -8.23
N ALA A 85 4.01 14.25 -7.69
CA ALA A 85 5.42 13.97 -7.93
C ALA A 85 5.59 12.50 -8.29
N ARG A 86 6.64 12.10 -9.01
CA ARG A 86 6.92 10.66 -9.15
C ARG A 86 7.26 10.05 -7.79
N GLN A 87 6.69 8.89 -7.50
CA GLN A 87 7.12 8.06 -6.38
C GLN A 87 8.62 7.78 -6.56
N PRO A 88 9.46 8.09 -5.56
CA PRO A 88 10.83 7.63 -5.59
C PRO A 88 10.80 6.11 -5.66
N HIS A 89 11.43 5.54 -6.69
CA HIS A 89 11.59 4.10 -6.81
C HIS A 89 12.51 3.68 -5.66
N VAL A 90 11.91 3.12 -4.61
CA VAL A 90 12.70 2.53 -3.53
C VAL A 90 13.07 1.13 -3.99
N ASN A 91 14.37 0.88 -4.13
CA ASN A 91 14.87 -0.46 -4.43
C ASN A 91 14.33 -1.40 -3.36
N GLN A 92 13.33 -2.21 -3.72
CA GLN A 92 12.88 -3.29 -2.86
C GLN A 92 13.97 -4.35 -2.86
N VAL A 93 14.66 -4.45 -1.73
CA VAL A 93 15.50 -5.62 -1.47
C VAL A 93 14.55 -6.79 -1.27
N GLN A 94 14.36 -7.57 -2.33
CA GLN A 94 13.65 -8.83 -2.23
C GLN A 94 14.50 -9.79 -1.41
N CYS A 95 13.93 -10.33 -0.34
CA CYS A 95 14.52 -11.43 0.39
C CYS A 95 14.37 -12.71 -0.45
N ILE A 96 15.14 -12.83 -1.53
CA ILE A 96 15.23 -14.05 -2.35
C ILE A 96 15.67 -15.19 -1.43
N ASN A 97 15.05 -16.38 -1.52
CA ASN A 97 15.47 -17.61 -0.82
C ASN A 97 17.00 -17.69 -0.72
N PRO A 98 17.61 -18.07 0.43
CA PRO A 98 19.04 -18.18 0.50
C PRO A 98 19.39 -19.41 -0.31
N ILE A 99 19.69 -19.15 -1.56
CA ILE A 99 20.61 -19.97 -2.27
C ILE A 99 21.96 -19.47 -1.71
N PHE A 100 22.53 -20.19 -0.72
CA PHE A 100 23.83 -19.86 -0.12
C PHE A 100 24.99 -20.09 -1.11
N ASP A 101 24.77 -19.82 -2.39
CA ASP A 101 25.70 -20.05 -3.50
C ASP A 101 26.71 -18.91 -3.61
N LYS A 102 26.32 -17.70 -3.23
CA LYS A 102 27.22 -16.55 -3.07
C LYS A 102 27.27 -16.16 -1.60
N LEU A 103 28.37 -16.56 -0.96
CA LEU A 103 28.72 -16.13 0.38
C LEU A 103 29.64 -14.92 0.26
N ASP A 104 29.22 -13.81 0.86
CA ASP A 104 30.10 -12.67 1.09
C ASP A 104 30.77 -12.89 2.45
N CYS A 105 32.01 -13.37 2.45
CA CYS A 105 32.75 -13.69 3.66
C CYS A 105 34.24 -13.45 3.47
N ASP A 106 34.93 -13.08 4.56
CA ASP A 106 36.38 -12.81 4.57
C ASP A 106 37.25 -14.08 4.46
N LEU A 107 36.62 -15.25 4.33
CA LEU A 107 37.32 -16.52 4.15
C LEU A 107 37.94 -16.56 2.76
N THR A 108 39.26 -16.76 2.71
CA THR A 108 40.03 -16.83 1.47
C THR A 108 40.25 -18.27 0.98
N ASN A 109 40.15 -19.25 1.87
CA ASN A 109 40.33 -20.66 1.56
C ASN A 109 39.04 -21.28 1.00
N GLU A 110 39.09 -21.83 -0.21
CA GLU A 110 37.94 -22.48 -0.85
C GLU A 110 37.37 -23.65 -0.04
N GLU A 111 38.23 -24.39 0.67
CA GLU A 111 37.82 -25.54 1.49
C GLU A 111 36.98 -25.11 2.71
N ASP A 112 37.33 -23.98 3.33
CA ASP A 112 36.59 -23.45 4.48
C ASP A 112 35.26 -22.82 4.05
N ILE A 113 35.23 -22.18 2.87
CA ILE A 113 34.00 -21.69 2.24
C ILE A 113 33.05 -22.87 1.97
N ALA A 114 33.56 -24.00 1.48
CA ALA A 114 32.75 -25.20 1.23
C ALA A 114 32.17 -25.80 2.53
N LYS A 115 32.98 -25.84 3.61
CA LYS A 115 32.52 -26.28 4.94
C LYS A 115 31.43 -25.36 5.50
N LEU A 116 31.62 -24.03 5.39
CA LEU A 116 30.64 -23.04 5.81
C LEU A 116 29.32 -23.18 5.04
N ARG A 117 29.38 -23.33 3.72
CA ARG A 117 28.19 -23.53 2.88
C ARG A 117 27.42 -24.78 3.28
N THR A 118 28.14 -25.87 3.56
CA THR A 118 27.53 -27.13 4.04
C THR A 118 26.81 -26.91 5.37
N LEU A 119 27.41 -26.16 6.29
CA LEU A 119 26.82 -25.83 7.59
C LEU A 119 25.56 -24.96 7.46
N LEU A 120 25.61 -23.93 6.62
CA LEU A 120 24.48 -23.02 6.40
C LEU A 120 23.30 -23.72 5.75
N ASN A 121 23.55 -24.59 4.77
CA ASN A 121 22.51 -25.44 4.17
C ASN A 121 21.91 -26.40 5.21
N LYS A 122 22.75 -27.02 6.06
CA LYS A 122 22.29 -27.93 7.13
C LYS A 122 21.32 -27.23 8.10
N TYR A 123 21.61 -25.99 8.48
CA TYR A 123 20.83 -25.23 9.46
C TYR A 123 19.91 -24.16 8.84
N GLN A 124 19.63 -24.25 7.53
CA GLN A 124 18.81 -23.27 6.81
C GLN A 124 17.44 -23.03 7.47
N HIS A 125 16.84 -24.08 8.02
CA HIS A 125 15.54 -24.04 8.69
C HIS A 125 15.52 -23.24 10.01
N LEU A 126 16.69 -22.97 10.61
CA LEU A 126 16.80 -22.13 11.80
C LEU A 126 16.72 -20.63 11.47
N PHE A 127 16.93 -20.25 10.21
CA PHE A 127 16.84 -18.87 9.76
C PHE A 127 15.42 -18.51 9.37
N ILE A 128 14.85 -17.54 10.06
CA ILE A 128 13.54 -16.97 9.76
C ILE A 128 13.63 -15.95 8.63
N ARG A 129 12.62 -15.94 7.76
CA ARG A 129 12.52 -14.99 6.63
C ARG A 129 11.12 -14.43 6.58
N GLY A 130 10.95 -13.24 7.14
CA GLY A 130 9.63 -12.63 7.30
C GLY A 130 8.97 -13.08 8.59
N TYR A 131 7.78 -13.64 8.49
CA TYR A 131 6.97 -13.99 9.66
C TYR A 131 7.43 -15.30 10.33
N PRO A 132 7.21 -15.43 11.65
CA PRO A 132 7.52 -16.65 12.38
C PRO A 132 6.67 -17.83 11.91
N THR A 133 7.36 -18.88 11.44
CA THR A 133 6.77 -20.17 11.07
C THR A 133 6.47 -21.04 12.29
N THR A 134 7.11 -20.76 13.43
CA THR A 134 6.98 -21.54 14.66
C THR A 134 6.63 -20.66 15.87
N ARG A 135 6.10 -21.29 16.92
CA ARG A 135 5.78 -20.63 18.19
C ARG A 135 6.47 -21.37 19.33
N VAL A 136 6.93 -20.59 20.30
CA VAL A 136 7.41 -21.12 21.58
C VAL A 136 6.20 -21.62 22.37
N LYS A 137 6.23 -22.89 22.79
CA LYS A 137 5.18 -23.52 23.61
C LYS A 137 5.56 -23.66 25.09
N THR A 138 6.60 -22.94 25.52
CA THR A 138 7.18 -23.07 26.86
C THR A 138 6.21 -22.68 27.98
N GLY A 139 5.25 -21.79 27.73
CA GLY A 139 4.21 -21.42 28.69
C GLY A 139 3.35 -20.26 28.19
N GLU A 140 2.23 -20.01 28.87
CA GLU A 140 1.38 -18.85 28.63
C GLU A 140 1.83 -17.67 29.49
N LEU A 141 1.90 -16.48 28.87
CA LEU A 141 2.25 -15.26 29.58
C LEU A 141 0.99 -14.59 30.14
N GLU A 142 0.86 -14.55 31.46
CA GLU A 142 -0.19 -13.80 32.15
C GLU A 142 0.27 -12.36 32.47
N ILE A 143 -0.44 -11.35 31.94
CA ILE A 143 -0.19 -9.94 32.27
C ILE A 143 -1.16 -9.51 33.37
N ARG A 144 -0.65 -9.32 34.59
CA ARG A 144 -1.44 -8.89 35.76
C ARG A 144 -1.57 -7.37 35.80
N LEU A 145 -2.81 -6.89 35.84
CA LEU A 145 -3.12 -5.46 35.89
C LEU A 145 -3.05 -4.93 37.32
N LYS A 146 -2.62 -3.67 37.48
CA LYS A 146 -2.66 -2.97 38.78
C LYS A 146 -4.08 -2.75 39.28
N ASN A 147 -5.02 -2.49 38.37
CA ASN A 147 -6.45 -2.38 38.67
C ASN A 147 -7.24 -3.19 37.62
N PRO A 148 -7.84 -4.33 37.99
CA PRO A 148 -8.52 -5.22 37.05
C PRO A 148 -9.84 -4.66 36.50
N ASN A 149 -10.43 -3.67 37.18
CA ASN A 149 -11.73 -3.11 36.82
C ASN A 149 -11.63 -1.84 35.96
N LYS A 150 -10.41 -1.44 35.56
CA LYS A 150 -10.18 -0.23 34.76
C LYS A 150 -9.73 -0.58 33.35
N TYR A 151 -10.57 -0.24 32.37
CA TYR A 151 -10.30 -0.42 30.95
C TYR A 151 -9.77 0.86 30.31
N VAL A 152 -9.02 0.72 29.21
CA VAL A 152 -8.54 1.84 28.39
C VAL A 152 -9.01 1.61 26.97
N GLU A 153 -9.92 2.48 26.51
CA GLU A 153 -10.43 2.49 25.15
C GLU A 153 -10.04 3.80 24.47
N ARG A 154 -9.40 3.70 23.31
CA ARG A 154 -9.07 4.83 22.47
C ARG A 154 -9.65 4.64 21.08
N ARG A 155 -10.23 5.72 20.55
CA ARG A 155 -10.82 5.75 19.21
C ARG A 155 -9.72 5.62 18.15
N PRO A 156 -9.92 4.80 17.10
CA PRO A 156 -8.98 4.72 15.97
C PRO A 156 -8.81 6.08 15.27
N TYR A 157 -7.59 6.37 14.81
CA TYR A 157 -7.35 7.53 13.95
C TYR A 157 -8.03 7.38 12.59
N ARG A 158 -8.36 8.50 11.97
CA ARG A 158 -8.94 8.51 10.63
C ARG A 158 -7.87 8.08 9.62
N LEU A 159 -8.21 7.10 8.79
CA LEU A 159 -7.38 6.62 7.68
C LEU A 159 -8.02 7.01 6.36
N SER A 160 -7.19 7.48 5.42
CA SER A 160 -7.58 7.63 4.01
C SER A 160 -7.97 6.27 3.40
N PRO A 161 -8.68 6.24 2.26
CA PRO A 161 -9.06 4.99 1.61
C PRO A 161 -7.87 4.07 1.32
N ILE A 162 -6.75 4.65 0.85
CA ILE A 162 -5.51 3.94 0.50
C ILE A 162 -4.86 3.33 1.74
N GLU A 163 -4.69 4.13 2.81
CA GLU A 163 -4.13 3.63 4.06
C GLU A 163 -4.98 2.53 4.67
N ARG A 164 -6.31 2.65 4.59
CA ARG A 164 -7.23 1.64 5.10
C ARG A 164 -7.11 0.33 4.35
N GLU A 165 -6.95 0.37 3.02
CA GLU A 165 -6.69 -0.80 2.21
C GLU A 165 -5.37 -1.46 2.57
N ARG A 166 -4.31 -0.65 2.73
CA ARG A 166 -3.00 -1.16 3.15
C ARG A 166 -3.04 -1.81 4.53
N VAL A 167 -3.69 -1.19 5.50
CA VAL A 167 -3.89 -1.74 6.84
C VAL A 167 -4.63 -3.06 6.77
N ARG A 168 -5.72 -3.16 5.99
CA ARG A 168 -6.47 -4.42 5.82
C ARG A 168 -5.58 -5.53 5.26
N ALA A 169 -4.74 -5.23 4.27
CA ALA A 169 -3.82 -6.21 3.70
C ALA A 169 -2.82 -6.73 4.74
N ILE A 170 -2.19 -5.83 5.52
CA ILE A 170 -1.23 -6.21 6.57
C ILE A 170 -1.93 -7.01 7.67
N VAL A 171 -3.11 -6.58 8.14
CA VAL A 171 -3.86 -7.31 9.17
C VAL A 171 -4.26 -8.70 8.69
N LYS A 172 -4.68 -8.84 7.42
CA LYS A 172 -4.97 -10.14 6.82
C LYS A 172 -3.75 -11.06 6.82
N GLU A 173 -2.60 -10.55 6.39
CA GLU A 173 -1.34 -11.30 6.41
C GLU A 173 -0.97 -11.73 7.85
N LEU A 174 -1.10 -10.85 8.83
CA LEU A 174 -0.86 -11.18 10.24
C LEU A 174 -1.83 -12.24 10.78
N MET A 175 -3.10 -12.23 10.33
CA MET A 175 -4.08 -13.26 10.68
C MET A 175 -3.76 -14.61 10.03
N GLU A 176 -3.33 -14.63 8.78
CA GLU A 176 -2.92 -15.86 8.07
C GLU A 176 -1.73 -16.53 8.75
N HIS A 177 -0.78 -15.74 9.27
CA HIS A 177 0.34 -16.23 10.09
C HIS A 177 -0.04 -16.46 11.57
N GLY A 178 -1.31 -16.21 11.92
CA GLY A 178 -1.91 -16.36 13.25
C GLY A 178 -1.37 -15.40 14.32
N ILE A 179 -0.57 -14.41 13.96
CA ILE A 179 0.07 -13.48 14.91
C ILE A 179 -0.99 -12.66 15.64
N VAL A 180 -2.05 -12.29 14.92
CA VAL A 180 -3.23 -11.61 15.47
C VAL A 180 -4.47 -12.47 15.23
N ARG A 181 -5.52 -12.20 16.02
CA ARG A 181 -6.83 -12.83 15.90
C ARG A 181 -7.92 -11.82 16.19
N GLU A 182 -9.10 -12.08 15.66
CA GLU A 182 -10.28 -11.30 16.03
C GLU A 182 -10.59 -11.46 17.52
N SER A 183 -11.03 -10.36 18.15
CA SER A 183 -11.42 -10.35 19.56
C SER A 183 -12.47 -9.25 19.81
N LYS A 184 -13.27 -9.45 20.85
CA LYS A 184 -14.18 -8.43 21.40
C LYS A 184 -13.62 -7.99 22.74
N SER A 185 -12.73 -7.01 22.71
CA SER A 185 -12.00 -6.54 23.89
C SER A 185 -12.56 -5.20 24.38
N PRO A 186 -12.68 -4.97 25.70
CA PRO A 186 -12.95 -3.63 26.25
C PRO A 186 -11.71 -2.71 26.14
N TYR A 187 -10.56 -3.23 25.72
CA TYR A 187 -9.34 -2.47 25.46
C TYR A 187 -9.19 -2.18 23.97
N SER A 188 -8.84 -0.94 23.64
CA SER A 188 -8.54 -0.52 22.26
C SER A 188 -7.44 0.53 22.24
N SER A 189 -6.46 0.33 21.36
CA SER A 189 -5.38 1.26 21.07
C SER A 189 -5.42 1.64 19.59
N PRO A 190 -5.24 2.93 19.24
CA PRO A 190 -5.28 3.36 17.85
C PRO A 190 -4.00 2.92 17.14
N ILE A 191 -4.11 2.70 15.82
CA ILE A 191 -2.98 2.37 14.97
C ILE A 191 -2.52 3.58 14.14
N ILE A 192 -1.24 3.59 13.79
CA ILE A 192 -0.63 4.58 12.90
C ILE A 192 0.17 3.84 11.83
N LEU A 193 0.08 4.31 10.59
CA LEU A 193 0.89 3.80 9.48
C LEU A 193 2.14 4.67 9.33
N VAL A 194 3.31 4.05 9.31
CA VAL A 194 4.59 4.76 9.16
C VAL A 194 5.39 4.13 8.03
N LYS A 195 5.98 4.95 7.16
CA LYS A 195 6.86 4.47 6.09
C LYS A 195 8.21 4.02 6.66
N LYS A 196 8.67 2.85 6.24
CA LYS A 196 10.04 2.36 6.44
C LYS A 196 10.99 3.06 5.47
N LYS A 197 12.30 2.98 5.76
CA LYS A 197 13.35 3.48 4.87
C LYS A 197 13.30 2.82 3.47
N ASN A 198 12.85 1.56 3.41
CA ASN A 198 12.66 0.81 2.17
C ASN A 198 11.30 1.08 1.47
N GLY A 199 10.51 2.06 1.91
CA GLY A 199 9.24 2.45 1.29
C GLY A 199 8.00 1.65 1.76
N ASP A 200 8.21 0.50 2.40
CA ASP A 200 7.12 -0.32 2.93
C ASP A 200 6.45 0.35 4.14
N ASP A 201 5.17 0.05 4.35
CA ASP A 201 4.44 0.51 5.53
C ASP A 201 4.67 -0.40 6.75
N ARG A 202 4.75 0.20 7.94
CA ARG A 202 4.69 -0.50 9.23
C ARG A 202 3.49 0.00 10.02
N ILE A 203 2.75 -0.93 10.62
CA ILE A 203 1.71 -0.62 11.59
C ILE A 203 2.36 -0.40 12.95
N ILE A 204 2.04 0.73 13.59
CA ILE A 204 2.43 1.06 14.96
C ILE A 204 1.16 1.13 15.82
N ILE A 205 1.21 0.56 17.03
CA ILE A 205 0.14 0.61 18.04
C ILE A 205 0.58 1.60 19.12
N ASN A 206 -0.33 2.49 19.57
CA ASN A 206 -0.06 3.52 20.59
C ASN A 206 -0.68 3.18 21.96
#